data_AF-A0A972S4B4-F1
#
_entry.id   AF-A0A972S4B4-F1
#
_cell.length_a   1.000
_cell.length_b   1.000
_cell.length_c   1.000
_cell.angle_alpha   90.00
_cell.angle_beta   90.00
_cell.angle_gamma   90.00
#
_symmetry.space_group_name_H-M   'P 1'
#
loop_
_entity.id
_entity.type
_entity.pdbx_description
1 polymer ?
#
loop_
_entity_poly.entity_id
_entity_poly.type
_entity_poly.pdbx_seq_one_letter_code
_entity_poly.pdbx_strand_id
1 'polypeptide(L)'
;MHRYEKTYQRWKRYKRKKLIKKIILLFFVAVLAILGLKFAQLPLQISQKSPKIEPTLPATATPSATLMPSLDFESKLSSIAAQNSKKPKKPKKQKSTKKSPRAAANTLSFDIRSKSQPLPKLIEKFENHPTKSLAILIAKKQYQKGEYKKALHWSMRASDLGGGKDKENWIIFAKSLYKLGKRQEAMEVLQSYLRHEDSAQIRSLLHAMQQGKSIP
;
A
#
# COMPACT_ATOMS: atom_id res chain seq x y z
N MET A 1 -5.70 34.45 -10.74
CA MET A 1 -6.65 33.32 -10.99
C MET A 1 -6.14 31.95 -10.50
N HIS A 2 -5.02 31.39 -11.01
CA HIS A 2 -4.61 29.98 -10.79
C HIS A 2 -4.39 29.43 -9.34
N ARG A 3 -4.48 30.23 -8.26
CA ARG A 3 -4.37 29.71 -6.87
C ARG A 3 -5.69 29.14 -6.32
N TYR A 4 -6.84 29.58 -6.81
CA TYR A 4 -8.16 29.27 -6.24
C TYR A 4 -8.64 27.83 -6.55
N GLU A 5 -8.31 27.29 -7.72
CA GLU A 5 -8.75 25.95 -8.11
C GLU A 5 -8.14 24.84 -7.23
N LYS A 6 -6.90 25.02 -6.79
CA LYS A 6 -6.15 24.05 -5.98
C LYS A 6 -6.72 23.90 -4.56
N THR A 7 -7.37 24.93 -4.01
CA THR A 7 -8.07 24.85 -2.72
C THR A 7 -9.45 24.24 -2.88
N TYR A 8 -10.21 24.61 -3.92
CA TYR A 8 -11.53 24.03 -4.24
C TYR A 8 -11.49 22.50 -4.39
N GLN A 9 -10.50 21.96 -5.11
CA GLN A 9 -10.35 20.50 -5.29
C GLN A 9 -10.04 19.75 -3.98
N ARG A 10 -9.35 20.38 -3.01
CA ARG A 10 -9.11 19.81 -1.68
C ARG A 10 -10.39 19.81 -0.84
N TRP A 11 -11.15 20.91 -0.87
CA TRP A 11 -12.44 21.04 -0.17
C TRP A 11 -13.48 20.01 -0.66
N LYS A 12 -13.57 19.79 -1.98
CA LYS A 12 -14.47 18.78 -2.58
C LYS A 12 -14.20 17.37 -2.05
N ARG A 13 -12.94 16.99 -1.83
CA ARG A 13 -12.56 15.68 -1.22
C ARG A 13 -12.96 15.59 0.26
N TYR A 14 -12.78 16.65 1.03
CA TYR A 14 -13.21 16.70 2.44
C TYR A 14 -14.74 16.57 2.57
N LYS A 15 -15.50 17.37 1.81
CA LYS A 15 -16.97 17.33 1.79
C LYS A 15 -17.51 15.97 1.34
N ARG A 16 -16.92 15.36 0.30
CA ARG A 16 -17.27 14.01 -0.17
C ARG A 16 -17.04 12.93 0.90
N LYS A 17 -15.90 12.94 1.62
CA LYS A 17 -15.65 12.00 2.71
C LYS A 17 -16.66 12.15 3.86
N LYS A 18 -17.03 13.39 4.23
CA LYS A 18 -18.05 13.66 5.27
C LYS A 18 -19.45 13.18 4.85
N LEU A 19 -19.81 13.33 3.58
CA LEU A 19 -21.07 12.81 3.02
C LEU A 19 -21.10 11.27 2.94
N ILE A 20 -20.03 10.63 2.44
CA ILE A 20 -19.95 9.17 2.37
C ILE A 20 -20.15 8.52 3.75
N LYS A 21 -19.53 9.08 4.81
CA LYS A 21 -19.75 8.58 6.19
C LYS A 21 -21.21 8.66 6.64
N LYS A 22 -21.93 9.73 6.28
CA LYS A 22 -23.38 9.85 6.59
C LYS A 22 -24.22 8.85 5.80
N ILE A 23 -23.92 8.64 4.52
CA ILE A 23 -24.64 7.68 3.66
C ILE A 23 -24.45 6.25 4.18
N ILE A 24 -23.23 5.86 4.57
CA ILE A 24 -22.94 4.54 5.16
C ILE A 24 -23.71 4.34 6.48
N LEU A 25 -23.78 5.37 7.34
CA LEU A 25 -24.55 5.29 8.59
C LEU A 25 -26.06 5.09 8.33
N LEU A 26 -26.64 5.87 7.40
CA LEU A 26 -28.04 5.73 7.02
C LEU A 26 -28.36 4.36 6.39
N PHE A 27 -27.46 3.83 5.57
CA PHE A 27 -27.60 2.50 4.99
C PHE A 27 -27.61 1.41 6.08
N PHE A 28 -26.72 1.51 7.08
CA PHE A 28 -26.68 0.56 8.19
C PHE A 28 -27.97 0.56 9.03
N VAL A 29 -28.53 1.75 9.30
CA VAL A 29 -29.82 1.90 10.00
C VAL A 29 -30.97 1.30 9.18
N ALA A 30 -31.00 1.53 7.85
CA ALA A 30 -32.01 0.95 6.98
C ALA A 30 -31.96 -0.59 6.93
N VAL A 31 -30.76 -1.18 6.87
CA VAL A 31 -30.57 -2.64 6.92
C VAL A 31 -31.08 -3.23 8.24
N LEU A 32 -30.79 -2.59 9.37
CA LEU A 32 -31.30 -3.03 10.68
C LEU A 32 -32.83 -2.96 10.77
N ALA A 33 -33.46 -1.93 10.21
CA ALA A 33 -34.93 -1.83 10.15
C ALA A 33 -35.56 -2.95 9.31
N ILE A 34 -34.97 -3.29 8.15
CA ILE A 34 -35.45 -4.37 7.28
C ILE A 34 -35.30 -5.74 7.96
N LEU A 35 -34.20 -5.97 8.67
CA LEU A 35 -33.97 -7.20 9.44
C LEU A 35 -34.97 -7.34 10.60
N GLY A 36 -35.25 -6.27 11.34
CA GLY A 36 -36.24 -6.27 12.42
C GLY A 36 -37.65 -6.64 11.94
N LEU A 37 -38.08 -6.10 10.78
CA LEU A 37 -39.35 -6.45 10.14
C LEU A 37 -39.46 -7.93 9.74
N LYS A 38 -38.34 -8.59 9.40
CA LYS A 38 -38.31 -10.01 9.06
C LYS A 38 -38.29 -10.95 10.27
N PHE A 39 -37.95 -10.45 11.46
CA PHE A 39 -37.90 -11.25 12.68
C PHE A 39 -39.29 -11.46 13.31
N ALA A 40 -40.26 -10.59 13.04
CA ALA A 40 -41.60 -10.62 13.62
C ALA A 40 -42.57 -11.64 12.98
N GLN A 41 -42.14 -12.43 11.98
CA GLN A 41 -43.00 -13.36 11.23
C GLN A 41 -42.54 -14.83 11.24
N LEU A 42 -41.56 -15.21 12.09
CA LEU A 42 -41.17 -16.63 12.22
C LEU A 42 -41.98 -17.33 13.33
N PRO A 43 -42.83 -18.33 13.00
CA PRO A 43 -43.40 -19.21 14.03
C PRO A 43 -42.30 -20.11 14.62
N LEU A 44 -42.13 -20.07 15.95
CA LEU A 44 -41.21 -20.96 16.65
C LEU A 44 -41.75 -22.40 16.67
N GLN A 45 -41.26 -23.24 15.76
CA GLN A 45 -41.35 -24.69 15.88
C GLN A 45 -40.18 -25.22 16.70
N ILE A 46 -40.39 -25.44 17.99
CA ILE A 46 -39.47 -26.17 18.87
C ILE A 46 -40.03 -27.57 19.08
N SER A 47 -39.44 -28.57 18.44
CA SER A 47 -39.72 -29.99 18.73
C SER A 47 -38.47 -30.63 19.33
N GLN A 48 -38.62 -31.21 20.52
CA GLN A 48 -37.53 -31.86 21.24
C GLN A 48 -37.19 -33.23 20.67
N LYS A 49 -35.90 -33.55 20.52
CA LYS A 49 -35.42 -34.93 20.68
C LYS A 49 -33.93 -35.01 21.07
N SER A 50 -33.68 -35.46 22.30
CA SER A 50 -32.42 -36.05 22.82
C SER A 50 -32.58 -37.59 22.81
N PRO A 51 -31.57 -38.48 23.03
CA PRO A 51 -30.28 -38.37 23.73
C PRO A 51 -29.07 -38.45 22.75
N LYS A 52 -27.80 -38.73 23.10
CA LYS A 52 -27.12 -39.18 24.34
C LYS A 52 -25.72 -38.52 24.47
N ILE A 53 -24.99 -38.85 25.54
CA ILE A 53 -23.69 -38.32 25.96
C ILE A 53 -22.62 -39.44 25.89
N GLU A 54 -21.41 -39.13 25.39
CA GLU A 54 -20.09 -39.49 25.96
C GLU A 54 -18.93 -38.70 25.29
N PRO A 55 -17.70 -38.62 25.87
CA PRO A 55 -16.96 -37.35 25.88
C PRO A 55 -15.59 -37.36 25.18
N THR A 56 -15.16 -36.20 24.65
CA THR A 56 -13.72 -35.85 24.57
C THR A 56 -13.49 -34.33 24.55
N LEU A 57 -12.31 -33.90 25.01
CA LEU A 57 -11.93 -32.52 25.34
C LEU A 57 -11.73 -31.56 24.14
N PRO A 58 -11.77 -30.23 24.37
CA PRO A 58 -11.79 -29.23 23.29
C PRO A 58 -10.41 -28.68 22.92
N ALA A 59 -10.22 -28.35 21.64
CA ALA A 59 -9.24 -27.37 21.18
C ALA A 59 -9.77 -26.62 19.94
N THR A 60 -10.11 -25.35 20.13
CA THR A 60 -10.83 -24.52 19.15
C THR A 60 -9.96 -24.13 17.94
N ALA A 61 -10.19 -24.75 16.78
CA ALA A 61 -9.68 -24.25 15.52
C ALA A 61 -10.55 -23.07 15.02
N THR A 62 -10.19 -21.85 15.43
CA THR A 62 -10.75 -20.63 14.83
C THR A 62 -10.19 -20.46 13.41
N PRO A 63 -11.03 -20.38 12.35
CA PRO A 63 -10.55 -20.02 11.02
C PRO A 63 -10.07 -18.56 11.05
N SER A 64 -8.75 -18.38 11.12
CA SER A 64 -8.12 -17.07 11.16
C SER A 64 -8.38 -16.28 9.89
N ALA A 65 -9.13 -15.19 10.05
CA ALA A 65 -9.00 -13.94 9.30
C ALA A 65 -8.74 -14.06 7.79
N THR A 66 -9.83 -14.10 7.01
CA THR A 66 -9.85 -13.76 5.58
C THR A 66 -9.38 -12.33 5.33
N LEU A 67 -8.07 -12.10 5.41
CA LEU A 67 -7.40 -10.88 4.96
C LEU A 67 -7.12 -10.98 3.46
N MET A 68 -8.18 -11.12 2.67
CA MET A 68 -8.11 -10.73 1.26
C MET A 68 -7.93 -9.20 1.23
N PRO A 69 -6.85 -8.66 0.63
CA PRO A 69 -6.91 -7.31 0.11
C PRO A 69 -8.05 -7.29 -0.91
N SER A 70 -8.89 -6.24 -0.91
CA SER A 70 -9.94 -6.15 -1.92
C SER A 70 -9.33 -6.15 -3.32
N LEU A 71 -10.13 -6.60 -4.30
CA LEU A 71 -9.81 -6.70 -5.73
C LEU A 71 -9.37 -5.35 -6.37
N ASP A 72 -9.41 -4.26 -5.60
CA ASP A 72 -8.92 -2.92 -5.97
C ASP A 72 -7.38 -2.82 -6.10
N PHE A 73 -6.62 -3.81 -5.62
CA PHE A 73 -5.16 -3.76 -5.74
C PHE A 73 -4.68 -3.99 -7.19
N GLU A 74 -5.23 -4.99 -7.88
CA GLU A 74 -4.95 -5.19 -9.32
C GLU A 74 -5.45 -4.02 -10.16
N SER A 75 -6.63 -3.46 -9.85
CA SER A 75 -7.15 -2.30 -10.59
C SER A 75 -6.28 -1.04 -10.37
N LYS A 76 -5.65 -0.89 -9.19
CA LYS A 76 -4.60 0.11 -8.98
C LYS A 76 -3.32 -0.19 -9.76
N LEU A 77 -2.83 -1.42 -9.79
CA LEU A 77 -1.64 -1.79 -10.57
C LEU A 77 -1.85 -1.58 -12.08
N SER A 78 -2.99 -2.02 -12.62
CA SER A 78 -3.32 -1.90 -14.03
C SER A 78 -3.59 -0.44 -14.45
N SER A 79 -4.24 0.37 -13.61
CA SER A 79 -4.42 1.81 -13.89
C SER A 79 -3.11 2.60 -13.83
N ILE A 80 -2.16 2.23 -12.95
CA ILE A 80 -0.79 2.79 -12.95
C ILE A 80 -0.05 2.44 -14.25
N ALA A 81 -0.19 1.20 -14.75
CA ALA A 81 0.41 0.79 -16.02
C ALA A 81 -0.25 1.49 -17.23
N ALA A 82 -1.59 1.57 -17.27
CA ALA A 82 -2.34 2.12 -18.38
C ALA A 82 -2.13 3.64 -18.57
N GLN A 83 -1.98 4.41 -17.48
CA GLN A 83 -1.82 5.86 -17.56
C GLN A 83 -0.48 6.35 -18.14
N ASN A 84 0.52 5.48 -18.29
CA ASN A 84 1.84 5.86 -18.82
C ASN A 84 1.97 5.71 -20.36
N SER A 85 0.88 5.36 -21.05
CA SER A 85 0.83 5.05 -22.49
C SER A 85 0.77 6.28 -23.41
N LYS A 86 1.55 7.33 -23.15
CA LYS A 86 1.68 8.50 -24.04
C LYS A 86 3.14 8.83 -24.42
N LYS A 87 3.68 7.94 -25.28
CA LYS A 87 4.61 8.19 -26.39
C LYS A 87 5.78 9.19 -26.17
N PRO A 88 7.01 8.70 -25.87
CA PRO A 88 8.23 9.47 -26.10
C PRO A 88 8.55 9.56 -27.61
N LYS A 89 9.02 10.72 -28.08
CA LYS A 89 9.56 10.88 -29.45
C LYS A 89 11.03 10.39 -29.53
N LYS A 90 11.40 9.90 -30.71
CA LYS A 90 12.68 9.26 -31.08
C LYS A 90 13.89 10.23 -30.95
N PRO A 91 15.12 9.77 -30.63
CA PRO A 91 16.25 10.65 -30.28
C PRO A 91 17.02 11.17 -31.51
N LYS A 92 17.79 12.26 -31.32
CA LYS A 92 18.81 12.69 -32.29
C LYS A 92 20.08 13.24 -31.62
N LYS A 93 21.20 12.63 -32.00
CA LYS A 93 22.65 12.84 -31.76
C LYS A 93 23.17 14.01 -30.88
N GLN A 94 24.22 13.66 -30.13
CA GLN A 94 25.15 14.55 -29.44
C GLN A 94 25.92 15.50 -30.39
N LYS A 95 26.33 16.67 -29.88
CA LYS A 95 27.62 17.29 -30.22
C LYS A 95 28.16 18.03 -28.99
N SER A 96 29.48 18.00 -28.82
CA SER A 96 30.21 18.48 -27.63
C SER A 96 30.89 19.83 -27.86
N THR A 97 30.93 20.74 -26.86
CA THR A 97 32.02 21.73 -26.68
C THR A 97 32.06 22.36 -25.27
N LYS A 98 33.29 22.66 -24.82
CA LYS A 98 33.82 23.16 -23.52
C LYS A 98 33.17 24.38 -22.80
N LYS A 99 33.22 24.29 -21.45
CA LYS A 99 33.57 25.29 -20.39
C LYS A 99 32.99 26.73 -20.36
N SER A 100 32.26 27.05 -19.28
CA SER A 100 32.50 28.21 -18.35
C SER A 100 31.67 28.06 -17.04
N PRO A 101 31.95 28.78 -15.93
CA PRO A 101 31.56 28.34 -14.57
C PRO A 101 30.35 29.05 -13.90
N ARG A 102 30.02 28.55 -12.69
CA ARG A 102 29.26 29.18 -11.59
C ARG A 102 27.71 29.16 -11.65
N ALA A 103 27.13 28.11 -11.08
CA ALA A 103 25.95 28.22 -10.21
C ALA A 103 25.92 27.01 -9.25
N ALA A 104 25.92 27.27 -7.94
CA ALA A 104 25.82 26.21 -6.93
C ALA A 104 24.38 25.66 -6.89
N ALA A 105 24.13 24.58 -7.62
CA ALA A 105 22.97 23.74 -7.34
C ALA A 105 23.24 23.02 -6.03
N ASN A 106 22.51 23.36 -4.98
CA ASN A 106 22.58 22.70 -3.68
C ASN A 106 22.14 21.24 -3.82
N THR A 107 23.06 20.35 -4.20
CA THR A 107 22.98 18.94 -3.83
C THR A 107 22.93 18.90 -2.32
N LEU A 108 21.73 18.67 -1.79
CA LEU A 108 21.53 18.30 -0.40
C LEU A 108 22.19 16.94 -0.19
N SER A 109 23.50 16.96 0.03
CA SER A 109 24.28 15.86 0.58
C SER A 109 23.75 15.63 1.99
N PHE A 110 22.71 14.82 2.07
CA PHE A 110 22.07 14.45 3.33
C PHE A 110 23.05 13.55 4.08
N ASP A 111 23.93 14.18 4.87
CA ASP A 111 24.94 13.48 5.65
C ASP A 111 24.23 12.48 6.58
N ILE A 112 24.39 11.19 6.31
CA ILE A 112 23.73 10.11 7.04
C ILE A 112 24.49 9.80 8.35
N ARG A 113 25.06 10.82 8.98
CA ARG A 113 25.33 10.86 10.44
C ARG A 113 24.03 11.08 11.24
N SER A 114 22.96 10.43 10.81
CA SER A 114 21.64 10.54 11.43
C SER A 114 21.55 9.62 12.64
N LYS A 115 21.55 10.21 13.85
CA LYS A 115 21.02 9.55 15.06
C LYS A 115 19.64 8.97 14.73
N SER A 116 19.57 7.65 14.58
CA SER A 116 18.42 6.92 14.03
C SER A 116 17.15 7.21 14.84
N GLN A 117 16.33 8.16 14.37
CA GLN A 117 15.17 8.63 15.13
C GLN A 117 14.20 7.47 15.42
N PRO A 118 13.65 7.37 16.64
CA PRO A 118 12.77 6.26 17.00
C PRO A 118 11.51 6.26 16.14
N LEU A 119 10.98 5.07 15.86
CA LEU A 119 9.87 4.88 14.92
C LEU A 119 8.61 5.70 15.25
N PRO A 120 8.17 5.85 16.52
CA PRO A 120 7.04 6.71 16.85
C PRO A 120 7.24 8.17 16.43
N LYS A 121 8.43 8.74 16.68
CA LYS A 121 8.79 10.12 16.32
C LYS A 121 8.87 10.34 14.80
N LEU A 122 9.12 9.28 14.02
CA LEU A 122 9.03 9.34 12.56
C LEU A 122 7.57 9.33 12.08
N ILE A 123 6.70 8.54 12.71
CA ILE A 123 5.25 8.52 12.41
C ILE A 123 4.61 9.86 12.79
N GLU A 124 4.93 10.41 13.96
CA GLU A 124 4.51 11.75 14.41
C GLU A 124 4.88 12.84 13.38
N LYS A 125 6.16 12.89 12.98
CA LYS A 125 6.64 13.80 11.92
C LYS A 125 5.90 13.59 10.60
N PHE A 126 5.56 12.36 10.26
CA PHE A 126 4.82 12.05 9.05
C PHE A 126 3.36 12.56 9.12
N GLU A 127 2.65 12.39 10.23
CA GLU A 127 1.26 12.88 10.33
C GLU A 127 1.20 14.42 10.31
N ASN A 128 2.21 15.10 10.87
CA ASN A 128 2.34 16.56 10.80
C ASN A 128 2.76 17.05 9.40
N HIS A 129 3.75 16.41 8.79
CA HIS A 129 4.33 16.78 7.49
C HIS A 129 4.54 15.53 6.60
N PRO A 130 3.46 15.03 5.96
CA PRO A 130 3.51 13.77 5.20
C PRO A 130 4.37 13.92 3.95
N THR A 131 5.50 13.21 3.92
CA THR A 131 6.42 13.17 2.79
C THR A 131 6.71 11.73 2.39
N LYS A 132 6.92 11.52 1.09
CA LYS A 132 7.21 10.21 0.50
C LYS A 132 8.44 9.54 1.14
N SER A 133 9.51 10.31 1.35
CA SER A 133 10.74 9.85 2.01
C SER A 133 10.51 9.41 3.46
N LEU A 134 9.68 10.13 4.25
CA LEU A 134 9.30 9.69 5.59
C LEU A 134 8.49 8.38 5.55
N ALA A 135 7.55 8.21 4.61
CA ALA A 135 6.81 6.95 4.47
C ALA A 135 7.72 5.77 4.11
N ILE A 136 8.67 5.94 3.18
CA ILE A 136 9.66 4.92 2.82
C ILE A 136 10.54 4.57 4.03
N LEU A 137 11.01 5.57 4.78
CA LEU A 137 11.81 5.37 5.99
C LEU A 137 11.04 4.61 7.09
N ILE A 138 9.75 4.93 7.28
CA ILE A 138 8.89 4.20 8.21
C ILE A 138 8.67 2.76 7.72
N ALA A 139 8.37 2.55 6.43
CA ALA A 139 8.20 1.23 5.82
C ALA A 139 9.45 0.36 6.02
N LYS A 140 10.64 0.91 5.77
CA LYS A 140 11.94 0.26 5.99
C LYS A 140 12.14 -0.16 7.44
N LYS A 141 11.81 0.71 8.40
CA LYS A 141 11.92 0.39 9.83
C LYS A 141 10.88 -0.62 10.32
N GLN A 142 9.67 -0.64 9.75
CA GLN A 142 8.70 -1.71 10.02
C GLN A 142 9.21 -3.04 9.46
N TYR A 143 9.75 -3.05 8.23
CA TYR A 143 10.32 -4.26 7.62
C TYR A 143 11.45 -4.85 8.48
N GLN A 144 12.38 -4.01 8.94
CA GLN A 144 13.47 -4.39 9.84
C GLN A 144 13.00 -4.95 11.21
N LYS A 145 11.77 -4.66 11.63
CA LYS A 145 11.15 -5.21 12.84
C LYS A 145 10.38 -6.52 12.60
N GLY A 146 10.37 -7.06 11.38
CA GLY A 146 9.51 -8.19 11.00
C GLY A 146 8.04 -7.81 10.78
N GLU A 147 7.70 -6.53 10.85
CA GLU A 147 6.33 -6.01 10.79
C GLU A 147 5.84 -5.86 9.34
N TYR A 148 5.91 -6.95 8.57
CA TYR A 148 5.76 -6.93 7.10
C TYR A 148 4.41 -6.37 6.63
N LYS A 149 3.31 -6.62 7.37
CA LYS A 149 1.99 -6.02 7.06
C LYS A 149 2.03 -4.48 7.19
N LYS A 150 2.71 -3.97 8.23
CA LYS A 150 2.89 -2.52 8.44
C LYS A 150 3.83 -1.94 7.39
N ALA A 151 4.93 -2.62 7.06
CA ALA A 151 5.88 -2.23 6.02
C ALA A 151 5.19 -2.08 4.65
N LEU A 152 4.39 -3.06 4.25
CA LEU A 152 3.58 -3.03 3.03
C LEU A 152 2.66 -1.80 3.01
N HIS A 153 1.86 -1.59 4.06
CA HIS A 153 0.97 -0.44 4.18
C HIS A 153 1.70 0.91 4.07
N TRP A 154 2.85 1.06 4.73
CA TRP A 154 3.64 2.30 4.65
C TRP A 154 4.25 2.52 3.25
N SER A 155 4.66 1.45 2.56
CA SER A 155 5.12 1.55 1.17
C SER A 155 3.99 1.90 0.18
N MET A 156 2.74 1.51 0.44
CA MET A 156 1.58 2.03 -0.30
C MET A 156 1.38 3.52 -0.06
N ARG A 157 1.46 3.97 1.20
CA ARG A 157 1.31 5.39 1.57
C ARG A 157 2.40 6.28 0.96
N ALA A 158 3.60 5.74 0.72
CA ALA A 158 4.64 6.41 -0.06
C ALA A 158 4.28 6.55 -1.55
N SER A 159 3.79 5.49 -2.20
CA SER A 159 3.34 5.55 -3.60
C SER A 159 2.24 6.59 -3.83
N ASP A 160 1.27 6.67 -2.91
CA ASP A 160 0.17 7.66 -2.95
C ASP A 160 0.66 9.12 -2.83
N LEU A 161 1.85 9.38 -2.27
CA LEU A 161 2.38 10.73 -2.02
C LEU A 161 3.23 11.33 -3.15
N GLY A 162 3.65 10.57 -4.15
CA GLY A 162 4.50 11.10 -5.21
C GLY A 162 4.75 10.17 -6.40
N GLY A 163 3.83 9.24 -6.65
CA GLY A 163 3.93 8.23 -7.69
C GLY A 163 4.94 7.14 -7.35
N GLY A 164 4.60 5.87 -7.59
CA GLY A 164 5.49 4.73 -7.39
C GLY A 164 6.65 4.72 -8.39
N LYS A 165 7.65 5.60 -8.22
CA LYS A 165 8.90 5.63 -8.99
C LYS A 165 10.15 5.37 -8.14
N ASP A 166 10.04 5.48 -6.82
CA ASP A 166 11.20 5.30 -5.94
C ASP A 166 11.53 3.81 -5.82
N LYS A 167 12.62 3.38 -6.43
CA LYS A 167 13.08 1.99 -6.45
C LYS A 167 13.10 1.33 -5.07
N GLU A 168 13.54 2.05 -4.03
CA GLU A 168 13.54 1.54 -2.65
C GLU A 168 12.13 1.20 -2.14
N ASN A 169 11.11 1.97 -2.55
CA ASN A 169 9.73 1.70 -2.20
C ASN A 169 9.21 0.41 -2.85
N TRP A 170 9.54 0.19 -4.13
CA TRP A 170 9.22 -1.06 -4.85
C TRP A 170 9.89 -2.28 -4.20
N ILE A 171 11.15 -2.14 -3.79
CA ILE A 171 11.90 -3.19 -3.08
C ILE A 171 11.21 -3.53 -1.76
N ILE A 172 10.87 -2.53 -0.93
CA ILE A 172 10.21 -2.77 0.37
C ILE A 172 8.83 -3.39 0.17
N PHE A 173 8.07 -2.92 -0.83
CA PHE A 173 6.74 -3.46 -1.17
C PHE A 173 6.82 -4.95 -1.54
N ALA A 174 7.65 -5.30 -2.53
CA ALA A 174 7.83 -6.69 -2.99
C ALA A 174 8.39 -7.60 -1.89
N LYS A 175 9.42 -7.14 -1.15
CA LYS A 175 9.97 -7.89 -0.01
C LYS A 175 8.94 -8.15 1.07
N SER A 176 8.05 -7.19 1.34
CA SER A 176 6.98 -7.35 2.32
C SER A 176 5.95 -8.38 1.87
N LEU A 177 5.52 -8.34 0.59
CA LEU A 177 4.65 -9.38 0.02
C LEU A 177 5.27 -10.78 0.12
N TYR A 178 6.54 -10.92 -0.27
CA TYR A 178 7.23 -12.22 -0.26
C TYR A 178 7.32 -12.82 1.14
N LYS A 179 7.62 -12.00 2.16
CA LYS A 179 7.62 -12.40 3.59
C LYS A 179 6.22 -12.71 4.14
N LEU A 180 5.17 -12.22 3.50
CA LEU A 180 3.76 -12.54 3.80
C LEU A 180 3.24 -13.77 3.03
N GLY A 181 4.12 -14.52 2.35
CA GLY A 181 3.74 -15.70 1.55
C GLY A 181 3.19 -15.37 0.15
N LYS A 182 2.94 -14.10 -0.15
CA LYS A 182 2.44 -13.59 -1.43
C LYS A 182 3.57 -13.53 -2.48
N ARG A 183 4.18 -14.69 -2.75
CA ARG A 183 5.39 -14.81 -3.59
C ARG A 183 5.16 -14.37 -5.03
N GLN A 184 4.02 -14.75 -5.61
CA GLN A 184 3.68 -14.42 -7.00
C GLN A 184 3.48 -12.90 -7.18
N GLU A 185 2.64 -12.28 -6.35
CA GLU A 185 2.44 -10.82 -6.31
C GLU A 185 3.76 -10.07 -6.14
N ALA A 186 4.68 -10.57 -5.31
CA ALA A 186 5.99 -9.96 -5.10
C ALA A 186 6.85 -9.94 -6.38
N MET A 187 6.81 -11.02 -7.16
CA MET A 187 7.55 -11.12 -8.43
C MET A 187 6.92 -10.22 -9.51
N GLU A 188 5.59 -10.19 -9.61
CA GLU A 188 4.86 -9.33 -10.56
C GLU A 188 5.11 -7.84 -10.32
N VAL A 189 5.23 -7.42 -9.06
CA VAL A 189 5.62 -6.05 -8.67
C VAL A 189 7.01 -5.70 -9.21
N LEU A 190 8.00 -6.58 -9.07
CA LEU A 190 9.36 -6.33 -9.55
C LEU A 190 9.46 -6.38 -11.07
N GLN A 191 8.75 -7.31 -11.72
CA GLN A 191 8.60 -7.32 -13.18
C GLN A 191 7.95 -6.03 -13.68
N SER A 192 6.94 -5.51 -12.97
CA SER A 192 6.25 -4.27 -13.33
C SER A 192 7.16 -3.05 -13.27
N TYR A 193 8.07 -3.00 -12.29
CA TYR A 193 9.12 -1.97 -12.27
C TYR A 193 10.07 -2.11 -13.47
N LEU A 194 10.56 -3.33 -13.75
CA LEU A 194 11.50 -3.60 -14.85
C LEU A 194 10.96 -3.33 -16.26
N ARG A 195 9.62 -3.31 -16.45
CA ARG A 195 9.00 -2.86 -17.71
C ARG A 195 9.17 -1.36 -17.99
N HIS A 196 9.56 -0.56 -17.00
CA HIS A 196 9.65 0.90 -17.10
C HIS A 196 11.05 1.44 -16.81
N GLU A 197 11.79 0.82 -15.88
CA GLU A 197 13.14 1.24 -15.49
C GLU A 197 14.01 0.02 -15.22
N ASP A 198 15.16 -0.07 -15.88
CA ASP A 198 16.07 -1.18 -15.67
C ASP A 198 16.85 -1.03 -14.35
N SER A 199 16.99 -2.12 -13.60
CA SER A 199 17.88 -2.16 -12.46
C SER A 199 18.40 -3.56 -12.18
N ALA A 200 19.72 -3.74 -12.26
CA ALA A 200 20.40 -4.98 -11.88
C ALA A 200 20.03 -5.46 -10.47
N GLN A 201 19.84 -4.54 -9.52
CA GLN A 201 19.38 -4.82 -8.16
C GLN A 201 17.98 -5.47 -8.14
N ILE A 202 17.05 -4.99 -8.98
CA ILE A 202 15.69 -5.51 -9.06
C ILE A 202 15.68 -6.85 -9.80
N ARG A 203 16.46 -7.01 -10.87
CA ARG A 203 16.66 -8.29 -11.57
C ARG A 203 17.21 -9.37 -10.62
N SER A 204 18.24 -9.03 -9.84
CA SER A 204 18.82 -9.93 -8.83
C SER A 204 17.81 -10.31 -7.74
N LEU A 205 17.02 -9.35 -7.24
CA LEU A 205 15.96 -9.59 -6.26
C LEU A 205 14.85 -10.49 -6.81
N LEU A 206 14.41 -10.25 -8.05
CA LEU A 206 13.42 -11.08 -8.75
C LEU A 206 13.93 -12.51 -8.94
N HIS A 207 15.17 -12.67 -9.39
CA HIS A 207 15.79 -13.99 -9.54
C HIS A 207 15.91 -14.72 -8.19
N ALA A 208 16.23 -14.02 -7.11
CA ALA A 208 16.25 -14.61 -5.77
C ALA A 208 14.84 -15.10 -5.32
N MET A 209 13.78 -14.37 -5.66
CA MET A 209 12.39 -14.79 -5.41
C MET A 209 11.99 -16.01 -6.25
N GLN A 210 12.37 -16.05 -7.53
CA GLN A 210 12.10 -17.17 -8.43
C GLN A 210 12.77 -18.47 -7.95
N GLN A 211 14.01 -18.36 -7.45
CA GLN A 211 14.76 -19.49 -6.89
C GLN A 211 14.32 -19.86 -5.45
N GLY A 212 13.20 -19.32 -4.96
CA GLY A 212 12.65 -19.61 -3.63
C GLY A 212 13.53 -19.20 -2.45
N LYS A 213 14.59 -18.42 -2.67
CA LYS A 213 15.60 -18.10 -1.64
C LYS A 213 15.00 -17.24 -0.53
N SER A 214 15.57 -17.34 0.67
CA SER A 214 15.30 -16.37 1.73
C SER A 214 15.93 -15.03 1.37
N ILE A 215 15.17 -13.96 1.53
CA ILE A 215 15.57 -12.59 1.18
C ILE A 215 15.69 -11.77 2.48
N PRO A 216 16.78 -11.01 2.67
CA PRO A 216 16.98 -10.17 3.85
C PRO A 216 16.13 -8.90 3.83
#